data_AF-A0A352YZ28-F1
#
_entry.id   AF-A0A352YZ28-F1
#
_cell.length_a   1.000
_cell.length_b   1.000
_cell.length_c   1.000
_cell.angle_alpha   90.00
_cell.angle_beta   90.00
_cell.angle_gamma   90.00
#
_symmetry.space_group_name_H-M   'P 1'
#
loop_
_entity.id
_entity.type
_entity.pdbx_description
1 polymer ?
#
loop_
_entity_poly.entity_id
_entity_poly.type
_entity_poly.pdbx_seq_one_letter_code
_entity_poly.pdbx_strand_id
1 'polypeptide(L)'
;MEAEELLDESGLTERNKVFCREYIYDWNGSRSYKVAYPDITDETARVNASRLLTDANIKAYIELIQKDLEKLAGISRLKVINEHLKIAYSSIAHLHNTWIERKEFESLTSDQKDCIEEISTKIARKVQWEFNADTEKKEPIDYEVEYVKVKLYDKQKSLEAINKMLGYDAPSKIDLNLPVSLPDIIIQ
;
A
#
# COMPACT_ATOMS: atom_id res chain seq x y z
N MET A 1 7.23 -24.59 8.74
CA MET A 1 7.24 -25.88 9.46
C MET A 1 8.54 -26.04 10.21
N GLU A 2 9.70 -26.22 9.57
CA GLU A 2 10.97 -26.44 10.33
C GLU A 2 11.35 -25.34 11.32
N ALA A 3 11.20 -24.06 10.96
CA ALA A 3 11.58 -22.96 11.86
C ALA A 3 10.56 -22.68 12.98
N GLU A 4 9.31 -23.12 12.81
CA GLU A 4 8.24 -22.94 13.80
C GLU A 4 8.29 -24.08 14.84
N GLU A 5 8.62 -25.31 14.41
CA GLU A 5 8.96 -26.43 15.31
C GLU A 5 10.22 -26.15 16.14
N LEU A 6 11.27 -25.57 15.55
CA LEU A 6 12.50 -25.22 16.27
C LEU A 6 12.30 -24.17 17.37
N LEU A 7 11.30 -23.30 17.24
CA LEU A 7 10.98 -22.29 18.26
C LEU A 7 9.92 -22.75 19.26
N ASP A 8 9.10 -23.75 18.93
CA ASP A 8 8.31 -24.48 19.92
C ASP A 8 9.21 -25.22 20.93
N GLU A 9 10.38 -25.71 20.50
CA GLU A 9 11.39 -26.28 21.40
C GLU A 9 12.14 -25.23 22.25
N SER A 10 12.10 -23.95 21.88
CA SER A 10 12.84 -22.87 22.57
C SER A 10 12.21 -22.41 23.90
N GLY A 11 11.08 -22.99 24.31
CA GLY A 11 10.47 -22.73 25.61
C GLY A 11 9.66 -21.43 25.70
N LEU A 12 9.23 -20.87 24.56
CA LEU A 12 8.39 -19.67 24.54
C LEU A 12 6.96 -20.00 24.99
N THR A 13 6.47 -19.32 26.02
CA THR A 13 5.07 -19.49 26.46
C THR A 13 4.07 -19.02 25.40
N GLU A 14 2.87 -19.61 25.36
CA GLU A 14 1.83 -19.20 24.41
C GLU A 14 1.47 -17.71 24.51
N ARG A 15 1.50 -17.14 25.72
CA ARG A 15 1.27 -15.70 25.94
C ARG A 15 2.37 -14.85 25.30
N ASN A 16 3.64 -15.27 25.40
CA ASN A 16 4.75 -14.58 24.72
C ASN A 16 4.61 -14.64 23.20
N LYS A 17 4.11 -15.74 22.63
CA LYS A 17 3.85 -15.83 21.19
C LYS A 17 2.74 -14.87 20.77
N VAL A 18 1.65 -14.76 21.54
CA VAL A 18 0.59 -13.76 21.31
C VAL A 18 1.16 -12.34 21.36
N PHE A 19 1.99 -12.04 22.36
CA PHE A 19 2.66 -10.75 22.48
C PHE A 19 3.47 -10.40 21.22
N CYS A 20 4.29 -11.34 20.74
CA CYS A 20 5.14 -11.11 19.57
C CYS A 20 4.32 -10.90 18.28
N ARG A 21 3.26 -11.71 18.09
CA ARG A 21 2.33 -11.54 16.95
C ARG A 21 1.66 -10.17 16.98
N GLU A 22 1.21 -9.73 18.14
CA GLU A 22 0.52 -8.45 18.27
C GLU A 22 1.48 -7.25 18.15
N TYR A 23 2.74 -7.42 18.59
CA TYR A 23 3.77 -6.38 18.53
C TYR A 23 4.17 -6.01 17.12
N ILE A 24 4.11 -6.94 16.17
CA ILE A 24 4.56 -6.71 14.80
C ILE A 24 3.58 -5.85 13.99
N TYR A 25 2.31 -5.75 14.40
CA TYR A 25 1.34 -4.92 13.70
C TYR A 25 1.62 -3.42 13.81
N ASP A 26 2.00 -2.94 15.00
CA ASP A 26 2.12 -1.51 15.29
C ASP A 26 3.34 -1.12 16.13
N TRP A 27 4.23 -2.07 16.46
CA TRP A 27 5.44 -1.87 17.27
C TRP A 27 5.17 -1.27 18.65
N ASN A 28 3.96 -1.47 19.17
CA ASN A 28 3.53 -0.91 20.45
C ASN A 28 3.57 -1.97 21.56
N GLY A 29 4.67 -2.00 22.31
CA GLY A 29 4.87 -2.99 23.38
C GLY A 29 3.77 -2.97 24.44
N SER A 30 3.32 -1.78 24.89
CA SER A 30 2.29 -1.69 25.93
C SER A 30 0.95 -2.26 25.49
N ARG A 31 0.53 -1.97 24.24
CA ARG A 31 -0.71 -2.50 23.66
C ARG A 31 -0.63 -4.01 23.50
N SER A 32 0.44 -4.51 22.88
CA SER A 32 0.65 -5.93 22.64
C SER A 32 0.71 -6.74 23.94
N TYR A 33 1.31 -6.17 24.99
CA TYR A 33 1.40 -6.82 26.29
C TYR A 33 0.04 -6.94 26.96
N LYS A 34 -0.85 -5.94 26.85
CA LYS A 34 -2.23 -6.01 27.35
C LYS A 34 -3.09 -7.05 26.61
N VAL A 35 -2.83 -7.27 25.33
CA VAL A 35 -3.51 -8.31 24.55
C VAL A 35 -3.04 -9.71 24.97
N ALA A 36 -1.74 -9.88 25.19
CA ALA A 36 -1.15 -11.15 25.63
C ALA A 36 -1.43 -11.49 27.10
N TYR A 37 -1.51 -10.48 27.96
CA TYR A 37 -1.75 -10.58 29.38
C TYR A 37 -2.91 -9.65 29.74
N PRO A 38 -4.14 -10.17 29.87
CA PRO A 38 -5.29 -9.36 30.27
C PRO A 38 -5.15 -8.88 31.73
N ASP A 39 -5.94 -7.86 32.10
CA ASP A 39 -6.12 -7.36 33.47
C ASP A 39 -4.89 -6.67 34.13
N ILE A 40 -4.12 -5.91 33.35
CA ILE A 40 -2.96 -5.16 33.80
C ILE A 40 -3.10 -3.66 33.54
N THR A 41 -2.52 -2.86 34.45
CA THR A 41 -2.44 -1.41 34.30
C THR A 41 -1.47 -1.01 33.17
N ASP A 42 -1.67 0.18 32.61
CA ASP A 42 -0.84 0.68 31.51
C ASP A 42 0.64 0.79 31.88
N GLU A 43 0.92 1.27 33.09
CA GLU A 43 2.29 1.42 33.59
C GLU A 43 2.99 0.07 33.74
N THR A 44 2.28 -0.94 34.25
CA THR A 44 2.80 -2.31 34.38
C THR A 44 3.02 -2.95 33.02
N ALA A 45 2.11 -2.74 32.07
CA ALA A 45 2.25 -3.24 30.71
C ALA A 45 3.48 -2.64 30.02
N ARG A 46 3.70 -1.33 30.15
CA ARG A 46 4.86 -0.63 29.55
C ARG A 46 6.19 -1.17 30.05
N VAL A 47 6.35 -1.31 31.37
CA VAL A 47 7.60 -1.79 31.98
C VAL A 47 7.86 -3.25 31.59
N ASN A 48 6.85 -4.11 31.70
CA ASN A 48 7.03 -5.53 31.39
C ASN A 48 7.21 -5.77 29.89
N ALA A 49 6.53 -5.04 29.01
CA ALA A 49 6.76 -5.11 27.57
C ALA A 49 8.20 -4.77 27.21
N SER A 50 8.74 -3.68 27.78
CA SER A 50 10.14 -3.29 27.54
C SER A 50 11.12 -4.37 28.01
N ARG A 51 10.85 -4.99 29.16
CA ARG A 51 11.66 -6.11 29.66
C ARG A 51 11.56 -7.32 28.74
N LEU A 52 10.35 -7.68 28.30
CA LEU A 52 10.09 -8.83 27.44
C LEU A 52 10.78 -8.69 26.07
N LEU A 53 10.77 -7.49 25.49
CA LEU A 53 11.48 -7.20 24.23
C LEU A 53 13.01 -7.29 24.34
N THR A 54 13.56 -7.35 25.55
CA THR A 54 15.01 -7.51 25.76
C THR A 54 15.43 -8.98 25.74
N ASP A 55 14.50 -9.90 25.98
CA ASP A 55 14.72 -11.34 25.99
C ASP A 55 15.16 -11.85 24.61
N ALA A 56 16.24 -12.65 24.57
CA ALA A 56 16.84 -13.15 23.34
C ALA A 56 15.88 -14.07 22.55
N ASN A 57 15.06 -14.87 23.24
CA ASN A 57 14.12 -15.79 22.61
C ASN A 57 12.94 -15.02 21.99
N ILE A 58 12.45 -13.98 22.68
CA ILE A 58 11.42 -13.07 22.17
C ILE A 58 11.93 -12.36 20.91
N LYS A 59 13.15 -11.83 20.94
CA LYS A 59 13.77 -11.17 19.77
C LYS A 59 13.90 -12.13 18.59
N ALA A 60 14.41 -13.33 18.83
CA ALA A 60 14.55 -14.35 17.78
C ALA A 60 13.20 -14.72 17.16
N TYR A 61 12.13 -14.83 17.97
CA TYR A 61 10.79 -15.12 17.46
C TYR A 61 10.19 -13.94 16.69
N ILE A 62 10.40 -12.70 17.14
CA ILE A 62 10.00 -11.51 16.41
C ILE A 62 10.73 -11.41 15.05
N GLU A 63 12.02 -11.72 14.99
CA GLU A 63 12.78 -11.78 13.74
C GLU A 63 12.30 -12.91 12.81
N LEU A 64 11.91 -14.06 13.36
CA LEU A 64 11.30 -15.14 12.59
C LEU A 64 10.00 -14.64 11.94
N ILE A 65 9.08 -14.10 12.75
CA ILE A 65 7.81 -13.59 12.25
C ILE A 65 8.06 -12.48 11.22
N GLN A 66 9.06 -11.63 11.39
CA GLN A 66 9.43 -10.62 10.39
C GLN A 66 9.92 -11.22 9.07
N LYS A 67 10.71 -12.30 9.11
CA LYS A 67 11.12 -13.01 7.89
C LYS A 67 9.95 -13.69 7.20
N ASP A 68 8.98 -14.16 7.98
CA ASP A 68 7.76 -14.79 7.50
C ASP A 68 6.57 -13.82 7.38
N LEU A 69 6.76 -12.52 7.57
CA LEU A 69 5.69 -11.51 7.47
C LEU A 69 5.07 -11.52 6.09
N GLU A 70 5.89 -11.67 5.06
CA GLU A 70 5.44 -11.85 3.68
C GLU A 70 4.46 -13.04 3.57
N LYS A 71 4.76 -14.16 4.24
CA LYS A 71 3.91 -15.35 4.25
C LYS A 71 2.63 -15.13 5.07
N LEU A 72 2.74 -14.51 6.25
CA LEU A 72 1.60 -14.24 7.14
C LEU A 72 0.62 -13.23 6.55
N ALA A 73 1.13 -12.18 5.91
CA ALA A 73 0.33 -11.21 5.19
C ALA A 73 -0.26 -11.77 3.88
N GLY A 74 0.16 -12.98 3.47
CA GLY A 74 -0.23 -13.56 2.18
C GLY A 74 0.22 -12.69 0.99
N ILE A 75 1.32 -11.96 1.16
CA ILE A 75 1.92 -11.10 0.14
C ILE A 75 3.08 -11.88 -0.46
N SER A 76 2.93 -12.33 -1.70
CA SER A 76 4.02 -12.93 -2.46
C SER A 76 4.55 -11.94 -3.48
N ARG A 77 5.82 -12.09 -3.89
CA ARG A 77 6.39 -11.31 -5.00
C ARG A 77 5.52 -11.38 -6.26
N LEU A 78 4.95 -12.55 -6.54
CA LEU A 78 4.01 -12.75 -7.64
C LEU A 78 2.73 -11.93 -7.47
N LYS A 79 2.17 -11.84 -6.26
CA LYS A 79 0.96 -11.06 -5.98
C LYS A 79 1.20 -9.56 -6.19
N VAL A 80 2.35 -9.06 -5.73
CA VAL A 80 2.74 -7.65 -5.93
C VAL A 80 2.98 -7.35 -7.42
N ILE A 81 3.66 -8.25 -8.13
CA ILE A 81 3.83 -8.14 -9.60
C ILE A 81 2.47 -8.12 -10.29
N ASN A 82 1.56 -9.04 -9.94
CA ASN A 82 0.22 -9.10 -10.54
C ASN A 82 -0.56 -7.81 -10.34
N GLU A 83 -0.46 -7.19 -9.16
CA GLU A 83 -1.11 -5.90 -8.90
C GLU A 83 -0.53 -4.77 -9.77
N HIS A 84 0.81 -4.71 -9.89
CA HIS A 84 1.45 -3.76 -10.82
C HIS A 84 1.13 -4.05 -12.28
N LEU A 85 0.93 -5.32 -12.68
CA LEU A 85 0.56 -5.68 -14.05
C LEU A 85 -0.83 -5.15 -14.40
N LYS A 86 -1.80 -5.16 -13.47
CA LYS A 86 -3.13 -4.56 -13.68
C LYS A 86 -3.00 -3.10 -14.09
N ILE A 87 -2.24 -2.31 -13.31
CA ILE A 87 -2.00 -0.89 -13.57
C ILE A 87 -1.21 -0.72 -14.88
N ALA A 88 -0.14 -1.50 -15.07
CA ALA A 88 0.74 -1.38 -16.22
C ALA A 88 0.04 -1.73 -17.55
N TYR A 89 -0.93 -2.64 -17.55
CA TYR A 89 -1.69 -3.00 -18.76
C TYR A 89 -3.08 -2.36 -18.83
N SER A 90 -3.44 -1.54 -17.84
CA SER A 90 -4.64 -0.73 -17.91
C SER A 90 -4.57 0.31 -19.04
N SER A 91 -5.73 0.62 -19.62
CA SER A 91 -5.88 1.63 -20.66
C SER A 91 -7.25 2.28 -20.55
N ILE A 92 -7.28 3.59 -20.79
CA ILE A 92 -8.52 4.39 -20.75
C ILE A 92 -9.55 3.89 -21.78
N ALA A 93 -9.09 3.29 -22.88
CA ALA A 93 -9.95 2.73 -23.91
C ALA A 93 -10.86 1.61 -23.38
N HIS A 94 -10.44 0.91 -22.32
CA HIS A 94 -11.25 -0.16 -21.74
C HIS A 94 -12.49 0.37 -21.00
N LEU A 95 -12.47 1.64 -20.57
CA LEU A 95 -13.57 2.30 -19.84
C LEU A 95 -14.62 2.95 -20.74
N HIS A 96 -14.42 2.87 -22.06
CA HIS A 96 -15.27 3.52 -23.06
C HIS A 96 -15.85 2.49 -24.03
N ASN A 97 -17.12 2.69 -24.43
CA ASN A 97 -17.75 1.94 -25.52
C ASN A 97 -17.39 2.60 -26.87
N THR A 98 -17.42 3.94 -26.89
CA THR A 98 -16.99 4.77 -28.01
C THR A 98 -16.17 5.94 -27.48
N TRP A 99 -15.60 6.75 -28.39
CA TRP A 99 -14.88 7.97 -28.01
C TRP A 99 -15.70 8.90 -27.08
N ILE A 100 -17.03 8.83 -27.16
CA ILE A 100 -17.97 9.70 -26.44
C ILE A 100 -18.68 8.94 -25.32
N GLU A 101 -19.15 7.72 -25.60
CA GLU A 101 -19.94 6.94 -24.64
C GLU A 101 -19.04 6.11 -23.72
N ARG A 102 -19.19 6.34 -22.42
CA ARG A 102 -18.51 5.58 -21.36
C ARG A 102 -19.22 4.26 -21.10
N LYS A 103 -18.47 3.25 -20.66
CA LYS A 103 -19.08 2.04 -20.11
C LYS A 103 -19.71 2.34 -18.75
N GLU A 104 -20.76 1.60 -18.45
CA GLU A 104 -21.35 1.64 -17.12
C GLU A 104 -20.36 1.12 -16.09
N PHE A 105 -20.24 1.80 -14.95
CA PHE A 105 -19.25 1.46 -13.93
C PHE A 105 -19.42 0.03 -13.42
N GLU A 106 -20.65 -0.46 -13.30
CA GLU A 106 -20.91 -1.84 -12.86
C GLU A 106 -20.57 -2.91 -13.88
N SER A 107 -20.45 -2.54 -15.16
CA SER A 107 -20.02 -3.46 -16.22
C SER A 107 -18.49 -3.67 -16.25
N LEU A 108 -17.73 -2.86 -15.51
CA LEU A 108 -16.28 -2.94 -15.45
C LEU A 108 -15.81 -4.11 -14.58
N THR A 109 -14.70 -4.74 -14.96
CA THR A 109 -14.07 -5.76 -14.13
C THR A 109 -13.45 -5.16 -12.87
N SER A 110 -13.26 -5.97 -11.82
CA SER A 110 -12.60 -5.51 -10.58
C SER A 110 -11.24 -4.89 -10.88
N ASP A 111 -10.43 -5.54 -11.72
CA ASP A 111 -9.11 -5.04 -12.11
C ASP A 111 -9.16 -3.67 -12.78
N GLN A 112 -10.19 -3.40 -13.59
CA GLN A 112 -10.37 -2.10 -14.23
C GLN A 112 -10.76 -1.01 -13.23
N LYS A 113 -11.57 -1.36 -12.23
CA LYS A 113 -11.95 -0.45 -11.13
C LYS A 113 -10.74 -0.12 -10.26
N ASP A 114 -9.90 -1.11 -9.94
CA ASP A 114 -8.71 -0.96 -9.11
C ASP A 114 -7.65 -0.02 -9.73
N CYS A 115 -7.65 0.11 -11.07
CA CYS A 115 -6.72 0.99 -11.78
C CYS A 115 -7.11 2.48 -11.77
N ILE A 116 -8.31 2.82 -11.28
CA ILE A 116 -8.82 4.19 -11.26
C ILE A 116 -8.27 4.92 -10.04
N GLU A 117 -7.57 6.03 -10.28
CA GLU A 117 -7.03 6.90 -9.23
C GLU A 117 -8.08 7.90 -8.75
N GLU A 118 -8.81 8.52 -9.69
CA GLU A 118 -9.75 9.59 -9.40
C GLU A 118 -10.92 9.60 -10.39
N ILE A 119 -12.14 9.79 -9.88
CA ILE A 119 -13.35 10.07 -10.67
C ILE A 119 -13.92 11.40 -10.18
N SER A 120 -14.03 12.39 -11.07
CA SER A 120 -14.63 13.69 -10.78
C SER A 120 -15.78 13.97 -11.73
N THR A 121 -16.99 14.14 -11.17
CA THR A 121 -18.20 14.48 -11.92
C THR A 121 -18.57 15.94 -11.69
N LYS A 122 -18.84 16.69 -12.76
CA LYS A 122 -19.35 18.07 -12.71
C LYS A 122 -20.55 18.19 -13.64
N ILE A 123 -21.66 18.65 -13.11
CA ILE A 123 -22.86 18.97 -13.89
C ILE A 123 -22.84 20.48 -14.15
N ALA A 124 -22.78 20.88 -15.41
CA ALA A 124 -22.84 22.28 -15.83
C ALA A 124 -24.17 22.54 -16.54
N ARG A 125 -24.96 23.48 -16.02
CA ARG A 125 -26.15 24.00 -16.71
C ARG A 125 -25.71 25.00 -17.76
N LYS A 126 -26.07 24.76 -19.01
CA LYS A 126 -25.85 25.70 -20.12
C LYS A 126 -27.20 26.05 -20.73
N VAL A 127 -27.31 27.31 -21.16
CA VAL A 127 -28.49 27.82 -21.87
C VAL A 127 -28.10 27.96 -23.34
N GLN A 128 -28.74 27.19 -24.23
CA GLN A 128 -28.62 27.37 -25.67
C GLN A 128 -29.82 28.19 -26.15
N TRP A 129 -29.58 29.13 -27.04
CA TRP A 129 -30.66 29.87 -27.68
C TRP A 129 -30.93 29.22 -29.03
N GLU A 130 -31.98 28.41 -29.13
CA GLU A 130 -32.41 27.84 -30.41
C GLU A 130 -33.50 28.71 -31.04
N PHE A 131 -33.47 28.80 -32.37
CA PHE A 131 -34.45 29.54 -33.12
C PHE A 131 -35.66 28.64 -33.38
N ASN A 132 -36.80 29.01 -32.81
CA ASN A 132 -38.04 28.28 -33.00
C ASN A 132 -38.75 28.85 -34.25
N ALA A 133 -38.98 27.98 -35.25
CA ALA A 133 -39.53 28.38 -36.54
C ALA A 133 -41.00 28.82 -36.45
N ASP A 134 -41.75 28.36 -35.45
CA ASP A 134 -43.18 28.66 -35.26
C ASP A 134 -43.44 30.00 -34.55
N THR A 135 -42.55 30.43 -33.63
CA THR A 135 -42.69 31.68 -32.86
C THR A 135 -41.76 32.80 -33.33
N GLU A 136 -40.93 32.55 -34.35
CA GLU A 136 -39.90 33.47 -34.91
C GLU A 136 -39.01 34.12 -33.84
N LYS A 137 -38.85 33.47 -32.69
CA LYS A 137 -38.10 33.98 -31.53
C LYS A 137 -37.04 32.98 -31.11
N LYS A 138 -35.98 33.50 -30.49
CA LYS A 138 -34.96 32.69 -29.82
C LYS A 138 -35.45 32.37 -28.43
N GLU A 139 -35.70 31.09 -28.16
CA GLU A 139 -36.10 30.60 -26.85
C GLU A 139 -34.88 29.96 -26.17
N PRO A 140 -34.65 30.23 -24.87
CA PRO A 140 -33.58 29.59 -24.11
C PRO A 140 -33.96 28.14 -23.79
N ILE A 141 -33.14 27.19 -24.23
CA ILE A 141 -33.22 25.78 -23.86
C ILE A 141 -32.11 25.50 -22.85
N ASP A 142 -32.52 25.09 -21.66
CA ASP A 142 -31.61 24.65 -20.61
C ASP A 142 -31.18 23.21 -20.89
N TYR A 143 -29.87 22.97 -20.99
CA TYR A 143 -29.30 21.63 -21.08
C TYR A 143 -28.23 21.43 -20.00
N GLU A 144 -28.28 20.27 -19.34
CA GLU A 144 -27.31 19.88 -18.33
C GLU A 144 -26.21 19.03 -18.99
N VAL A 145 -24.96 19.50 -18.94
CA VAL A 145 -23.79 18.77 -19.45
C VAL A 145 -23.06 18.14 -18.29
N GLU A 146 -22.97 16.81 -18.29
CA GLU A 146 -22.21 16.05 -17.30
C GLU A 146 -20.76 15.81 -17.78
N TYR A 147 -19.81 16.48 -17.12
CA TYR A 147 -18.39 16.24 -17.28
C TYR A 147 -17.93 15.19 -16.28
N VAL A 148 -17.44 14.05 -16.77
CA VAL A 148 -16.74 13.07 -15.92
C VAL A 148 -15.29 13.02 -16.34
N LYS A 149 -14.41 13.40 -15.42
CA LYS A 149 -12.97 13.25 -15.55
C LYS A 149 -12.58 11.97 -14.82
N VAL A 150 -11.97 11.04 -15.55
CA VAL A 150 -11.40 9.81 -14.99
C VAL A 150 -9.89 9.90 -15.11
N LYS A 151 -9.19 9.66 -14.01
CA LYS A 151 -7.72 9.57 -13.95
C LYS A 151 -7.33 8.15 -13.56
N LEU A 152 -6.39 7.58 -14.29
CA LEU A 152 -5.81 6.27 -13.99
C LEU A 152 -4.47 6.43 -13.28
N TYR A 153 -4.07 5.42 -12.51
CA TYR A 153 -2.74 5.35 -11.93
C TYR A 153 -1.63 5.38 -12.99
N ASP A 154 -0.45 5.83 -12.57
CA ASP A 154 0.70 5.96 -13.45
C ASP A 154 1.28 4.60 -13.87
N LYS A 155 1.09 4.28 -15.15
CA LYS A 155 1.61 3.08 -15.80
C LYS A 155 3.14 3.00 -15.78
N GLN A 156 3.85 4.13 -15.88
CA GLN A 156 5.31 4.14 -15.94
C GLN A 156 5.90 3.70 -14.60
N LYS A 157 5.37 4.22 -13.49
CA LYS A 157 5.79 3.82 -12.13
C LYS A 157 5.61 2.33 -11.87
N SER A 158 4.50 1.74 -12.33
CA SER A 158 4.28 0.30 -12.19
C SER A 158 5.26 -0.52 -13.02
N LEU A 159 5.61 -0.07 -14.22
CA LEU A 159 6.63 -0.74 -15.05
C LEU A 159 8.03 -0.64 -14.46
N GLU A 160 8.40 0.52 -13.90
CA GLU A 160 9.66 0.71 -13.18
C GLU A 160 9.75 -0.22 -11.95
N ALA A 161 8.67 -0.31 -11.16
CA ALA A 161 8.60 -1.22 -10.03
C ALA A 161 8.78 -2.69 -10.47
N ILE A 162 8.13 -3.10 -11.56
CA ILE A 162 8.28 -4.45 -12.13
C ILE A 162 9.72 -4.70 -12.60
N ASN A 163 10.34 -3.76 -13.31
CA ASN A 163 11.72 -3.90 -13.78
C ASN A 163 12.71 -4.05 -12.62
N LYS A 164 12.52 -3.26 -11.56
CA LYS A 164 13.32 -3.36 -10.33
C LYS A 164 13.11 -4.69 -9.62
N MET A 165 11.89 -5.20 -9.56
CA MET A 165 11.57 -6.50 -8.94
C MET A 165 12.13 -7.69 -9.73
N LEU A 166 12.17 -7.60 -11.06
CA LEU A 166 12.70 -8.65 -11.95
C LEU A 166 14.22 -8.54 -12.16
N GLY A 167 14.85 -7.46 -11.70
CA GLY A 167 16.29 -7.24 -11.83
C GLY A 167 16.74 -6.89 -13.25
N TYR A 168 15.87 -6.30 -14.07
CA TYR A 168 16.24 -5.80 -15.40
C TYR A 168 17.04 -4.49 -15.34
N ASP A 169 16.95 -3.76 -14.23
CA ASP A 169 17.65 -2.51 -14.04
C ASP A 169 19.16 -2.73 -13.86
N ALA A 170 19.94 -1.79 -14.39
CA ALA A 170 21.39 -1.77 -14.17
C ALA A 170 21.69 -1.56 -12.67
N PRO A 171 22.78 -2.15 -12.13
CA PRO A 171 23.14 -1.98 -10.74
C PRO A 171 23.37 -0.50 -10.41
N SER A 172 22.67 0.03 -9.41
CA SER A 172 22.86 1.39 -8.94
C SER A 172 24.21 1.50 -8.22
N LYS A 173 25.06 2.43 -8.67
CA LYS A 173 26.29 2.79 -7.96
C LYS A 173 25.93 3.67 -6.77
N ILE A 174 26.31 3.24 -5.57
CA ILE A 174 26.15 4.03 -4.34
C ILE A 174 27.54 4.58 -4.00
N ASP A 175 27.73 5.87 -4.22
CA ASP A 175 28.97 6.56 -3.84
C ASP A 175 28.89 6.93 -2.35
N LEU A 176 29.56 6.14 -1.50
CA LEU A 176 29.69 6.42 -0.06
C LEU A 176 30.84 7.39 0.18
N ASN A 177 30.53 8.66 0.36
CA ASN A 177 31.51 9.68 0.74
C ASN A 177 31.61 9.76 2.27
N LEU A 178 32.40 8.86 2.87
CA LEU A 178 32.69 8.87 4.30
C LEU A 178 33.80 9.90 4.59
N PRO A 179 33.56 10.91 5.45
CA PRO A 179 34.63 11.79 5.89
C PRO A 179 35.58 11.01 6.80
N VAL A 180 36.72 10.60 6.26
CA VAL A 180 37.80 9.99 7.02
C VAL A 180 38.51 11.09 7.80
N SER A 181 38.14 11.29 9.05
CA SER A 181 38.92 12.09 10.00
C SER A 181 40.15 11.28 10.40
N LEU A 182 41.29 11.54 9.76
CA LEU A 182 42.58 11.02 10.20
C LEU A 182 42.96 11.73 11.52
N PRO A 183 43.23 11.00 12.62
CA PRO A 183 43.72 11.64 13.83
C PRO A 183 45.12 12.23 13.59
N ASP A 184 45.34 13.46 14.03
CA ASP A 184 46.63 14.13 13.96
C ASP A 184 47.68 13.31 14.74
N ILE A 185 48.63 12.73 14.00
CA ILE A 185 49.79 12.05 14.60
C ILE A 185 50.76 13.15 15.04
N ILE A 186 50.72 13.49 16.33
CA ILE A 186 51.71 14.37 16.96
C ILE A 186 52.99 13.55 17.16
N ILE A 187 54.01 13.85 16.36
CA ILE A 187 55.37 13.31 16.54
C ILE A 187 56.06 14.21 17.58
N GLN A 188 56.39 13.64 18.75
CA GLN A 188 57.24 14.26 19.78
C GLN A 188 58.73 14.17 19.42
#